data_AF-A0A519SSL6-F1
#
_entry.id   AF-A0A519SSL6-F1
#
_cell.length_a   1.000
_cell.length_b   1.000
_cell.length_c   1.000
_cell.angle_alpha   90.00
_cell.angle_beta   90.00
_cell.angle_gamma   90.00
#
_symmetry.space_group_name_H-M   'P 1'
#
loop_
_entity.id
_entity.type
_entity.pdbx_description
1 polymer ?
#
loop_
_entity_poly.entity_id
_entity_poly.type
_entity_poly.pdbx_seq_one_letter_code
_entity_poly.pdbx_strand_id
1 'polypeptide(L)'
;GAEVYYQSNFRADGYSPSTQQFYVQDTFTIPKYAVASVFLTADIKAATIFLKVAYVNQGLDAGGYFTTPYYTGYPRRLQFGVRWRFFT
;
A
#
# COMPACT_ATOMS: atom_id res chain seq x y z
N GLY A 1 13.23 -7.46 -6.70
CA GLY A 1 11.92 -7.75 -7.30
C GLY A 1 11.11 -6.47 -7.45
N ALA A 2 10.03 -6.53 -8.22
CA ALA A 2 9.04 -5.47 -8.32
C ALA A 2 7.65 -6.08 -8.26
N GLU A 3 6.69 -5.32 -7.79
CA GLU A 3 5.29 -5.69 -7.70
C GLU A 3 4.43 -4.53 -8.19
N VAL A 4 3.30 -4.84 -8.82
CA VAL A 4 2.31 -3.85 -9.24
C VAL A 4 0.95 -4.31 -8.76
N TYR A 5 0.24 -3.40 -8.10
CA TYR A 5 -1.14 -3.56 -7.68
C TYR A 5 -2.01 -2.64 -8.53
N TYR A 6 -3.08 -3.17 -9.11
CA TYR A 6 -4.03 -2.40 -9.90
C TYR A 6 -5.44 -2.63 -9.38
N GLN A 7 -6.17 -1.54 -9.21
CA GLN A 7 -7.57 -1.57 -8.80
C GLN A 7 -8.40 -0.74 -9.75
N SER A 8 -9.46 -1.33 -10.28
CA SER A 8 -10.45 -0.65 -11.10
C SER A 8 -11.36 0.25 -10.27
N ASN A 9 -12.12 1.13 -10.93
CA ASN A 9 -13.16 1.91 -10.29
C ASN A 9 -14.17 0.97 -9.58
N PHE A 10 -14.51 1.25 -8.34
CA PHE A 10 -15.51 0.48 -7.60
C PHE A 10 -16.19 1.33 -6.54
N ARG A 11 -17.40 0.91 -6.13
CA ARG A 11 -18.12 1.49 -4.99
C ARG A 11 -17.82 0.64 -3.76
N ALA A 12 -17.15 1.23 -2.78
CA ALA A 12 -16.90 0.60 -1.49
C ALA A 12 -17.94 1.05 -0.46
N ASP A 13 -18.21 0.22 0.53
CA ASP A 13 -18.98 0.63 1.70
C ASP A 13 -18.27 1.76 2.45
N GLY A 14 -19.05 2.68 2.99
CA GLY A 14 -18.57 3.72 3.90
C GLY A 14 -18.25 3.13 5.26
N TYR A 15 -17.23 3.65 5.93
CA TYR A 15 -16.91 3.28 7.31
C TYR A 15 -17.32 4.41 8.26
N SER A 16 -18.11 4.10 9.29
CA SER A 16 -18.51 5.05 10.33
C SER A 16 -17.63 4.89 11.57
N PRO A 17 -16.72 5.82 11.87
CA PRO A 17 -15.82 5.68 13.03
C PRO A 17 -16.54 5.76 14.37
N SER A 18 -17.66 6.48 14.44
CA SER A 18 -18.44 6.65 15.67
C SER A 18 -19.14 5.37 16.11
N THR A 19 -19.56 4.56 15.14
CA THR A 19 -20.28 3.29 15.40
C THR A 19 -19.42 2.06 15.14
N GLN A 20 -18.22 2.23 14.55
CA GLN A 20 -17.31 1.17 14.11
C GLN A 20 -17.97 0.17 13.16
N GLN A 21 -18.91 0.64 12.33
CA GLN A 21 -19.65 -0.20 11.38
C GLN A 21 -19.48 0.28 9.94
N PHE A 22 -19.54 -0.68 9.02
CA PHE A 22 -19.65 -0.40 7.58
C PHE A 22 -21.12 -0.18 7.20
N TYR A 23 -21.35 0.74 6.27
CA TYR A 23 -22.67 1.03 5.74
C TYR A 23 -22.62 1.20 4.23
N VAL A 24 -23.70 0.80 3.56
CA VAL A 24 -23.84 0.93 2.11
C VAL A 24 -23.92 2.42 1.75
N GLN A 25 -23.14 2.84 0.77
CA GLN A 25 -23.14 4.21 0.25
C GLN A 25 -22.98 4.19 -1.27
N ASP A 26 -23.65 5.12 -1.96
CA ASP A 26 -23.61 5.23 -3.43
C ASP A 26 -23.05 6.57 -3.94
N THR A 27 -22.62 7.44 -3.04
CA THR A 27 -22.21 8.82 -3.36
C THR A 27 -20.75 8.91 -3.82
N PHE A 28 -19.88 8.04 -3.30
CA PHE A 28 -18.44 8.07 -3.58
C PHE A 28 -17.99 6.82 -4.34
N THR A 29 -17.49 7.00 -5.54
CA THR A 29 -16.83 5.93 -6.31
C THR A 29 -15.32 6.10 -6.17
N ILE A 30 -14.63 5.07 -5.67
CA ILE A 30 -13.18 5.10 -5.58
C ILE A 30 -12.62 5.04 -7.01
N PRO A 31 -11.81 6.03 -7.42
CA PRO A 31 -11.19 6.02 -8.74
C PRO A 31 -10.15 4.90 -8.84
N LYS A 32 -9.96 4.40 -10.06
CA LYS A 32 -8.97 3.40 -10.40
C LYS A 32 -7.60 3.93 -10.07
N TYR A 33 -6.73 3.07 -9.56
CA TYR A 33 -5.37 3.42 -9.24
C TYR A 33 -4.43 2.25 -9.45
N ALA A 34 -3.19 2.56 -9.82
CA ALA A 34 -2.10 1.60 -9.93
C ALA A 34 -1.01 1.98 -8.93
N VAL A 35 -0.53 1.03 -8.15
CA VAL A 35 0.61 1.20 -7.24
C VAL A 35 1.70 0.22 -7.63
N ALA A 36 2.82 0.73 -8.11
CA ALA A 36 4.04 -0.03 -8.33
C ALA A 36 4.95 0.09 -7.12
N SER A 37 5.60 -1.00 -6.72
CA SER A 37 6.60 -1.02 -5.66
C SER A 37 7.81 -1.84 -6.08
N VAL A 38 8.98 -1.46 -5.59
CA VAL A 38 10.24 -2.16 -5.87
C VAL A 38 10.85 -2.58 -4.54
N PHE A 39 11.40 -3.79 -4.49
CA PHE A 39 12.03 -4.32 -3.29
C PHE A 39 13.31 -5.09 -3.62
N LEU A 40 14.24 -5.08 -2.68
CA LEU A 40 15.49 -5.79 -2.70
C LEU A 40 15.59 -6.57 -1.39
N THR A 41 16.05 -7.81 -1.48
CA THR A 41 16.33 -8.66 -0.32
C THR A 41 17.65 -9.34 -0.56
N ALA A 42 18.53 -9.27 0.43
CA ALA A 42 19.85 -9.88 0.39
C ALA A 42 20.08 -10.68 1.67
N ASP A 43 20.49 -11.93 1.53
CA ASP A 43 20.88 -12.78 2.64
C ASP A 43 22.42 -12.78 2.78
N ILE A 44 22.92 -12.35 3.93
CA ILE A 44 24.34 -12.27 4.27
C ILE A 44 24.57 -13.09 5.54
N LYS A 45 25.00 -14.34 5.38
CA LYS A 45 25.22 -15.30 6.49
C LYS A 45 24.00 -15.38 7.41
N ALA A 46 24.09 -14.80 8.61
CA ALA A 46 23.06 -14.81 9.63
C ALA A 46 22.05 -13.65 9.52
N ALA A 47 22.32 -12.65 8.67
CA ALA A 47 21.50 -11.46 8.52
C ALA A 47 20.81 -11.41 7.15
N THR A 48 19.49 -11.27 7.12
CA THR A 48 18.71 -10.91 5.93
C THR A 48 18.46 -9.40 5.96
N ILE A 49 18.89 -8.67 4.94
CA ILE A 49 18.58 -7.25 4.76
C ILE A 49 17.45 -7.12 3.75
N PHE A 50 16.46 -6.28 4.06
CA PHE A 50 15.32 -5.97 3.22
C PHE A 50 15.21 -4.47 3.00
N LEU A 51 15.03 -4.07 1.75
CA LEU A 51 14.77 -2.70 1.34
C LEU A 51 13.58 -2.68 0.36
N LYS A 52 12.57 -1.87 0.61
CA LYS A 52 11.41 -1.71 -0.28
C LYS A 52 11.03 -0.25 -0.42
N VAL A 53 10.90 0.21 -1.65
CA VAL A 53 10.28 1.48 -1.99
C VAL A 53 8.86 1.18 -2.45
N ALA A 54 7.88 1.52 -1.63
CA ALA A 54 6.48 1.36 -1.98
C ALA A 54 5.97 2.61 -2.71
N TYR A 55 5.05 2.42 -3.66
CA TYR A 55 4.42 3.48 -4.44
C TYR A 55 5.41 4.35 -5.21
N VAL A 56 6.31 3.71 -5.97
CA VAL A 56 7.36 4.39 -6.76
C VAL A 56 6.78 5.29 -7.86
N ASN A 57 5.59 4.95 -8.37
CA ASN A 57 4.88 5.66 -9.42
C ASN A 57 3.94 6.78 -8.90
N GLN A 58 4.03 7.15 -7.62
CA GLN A 58 3.28 8.28 -7.08
C GLN A 58 3.63 9.57 -7.84
N GLY A 59 2.61 10.28 -8.32
CA GLY A 59 2.76 11.52 -9.08
C GLY A 59 2.77 11.36 -10.60
N LEU A 60 2.75 10.14 -11.14
CA LEU A 60 2.62 9.92 -12.60
C LEU A 60 1.17 10.03 -13.09
N ASP A 61 0.24 9.39 -12.36
CA ASP A 61 -1.20 9.36 -12.71
C ASP A 61 -2.04 10.16 -11.70
N ALA A 62 -1.79 9.92 -10.41
CA ALA A 62 -2.41 10.65 -9.31
C ALA A 62 -1.40 10.90 -8.18
N GLY A 63 -1.64 11.96 -7.40
CA GLY A 63 -0.86 12.27 -6.20
C GLY A 63 -1.09 11.31 -5.03
N GLY A 64 -2.10 10.44 -5.12
CA GLY A 64 -2.47 9.47 -4.11
C GLY A 64 -3.60 8.56 -4.58
N TYR A 65 -4.08 7.69 -3.69
CA TYR A 65 -5.23 6.81 -3.92
C TYR A 65 -6.11 6.75 -2.68
N PHE A 66 -7.34 6.26 -2.83
CA PHE A 66 -8.27 6.04 -1.74
C PHE A 66 -8.39 4.54 -1.48
N THR A 67 -8.23 4.12 -0.22
CA THR A 67 -8.42 2.72 0.18
C THR A 67 -9.87 2.43 0.54
N THR A 68 -10.55 3.42 1.11
CA THR A 68 -11.98 3.42 1.41
C THR A 68 -12.52 4.83 1.13
N PRO A 69 -13.85 5.02 1.05
CA PRO A 69 -14.42 6.34 0.77
C PRO A 69 -13.90 7.36 1.78
N TYR A 70 -13.33 8.46 1.28
CA TYR A 70 -12.75 9.55 2.07
C TYR A 70 -11.48 9.23 2.89
N TYR A 71 -10.89 8.04 2.76
CA TYR A 71 -9.61 7.70 3.40
C TYR A 71 -8.53 7.46 2.37
N THR A 72 -7.49 8.29 2.45
CA THR A 72 -6.33 8.17 1.59
C THR A 72 -5.47 6.98 2.01
N GLY A 73 -4.93 6.30 1.01
CA GLY A 73 -3.91 5.30 1.21
C GLY A 73 -2.56 5.93 1.55
N TYR A 74 -1.61 5.07 1.91
CA TYR A 74 -0.28 5.54 2.27
C TYR A 74 0.48 6.11 1.07
N PRO A 75 1.20 7.23 1.25
CA PRO A 75 2.06 7.79 0.21
C PRO A 75 3.32 6.93 0.01
N ARG A 76 4.17 7.34 -0.94
CA ARG A 76 5.47 6.75 -1.22
C ARG A 76 6.30 6.68 0.06
N ARG A 77 6.81 5.49 0.34
CA ARG A 77 7.54 5.19 1.57
C ARG A 77 8.73 4.28 1.31
N LEU A 78 9.83 4.57 1.97
CA LEU A 78 11.00 3.70 2.05
C LEU A 78 10.86 2.82 3.30
N GLN A 79 10.90 1.51 3.11
CA GLN A 79 10.87 0.52 4.16
C GLN A 79 12.21 -0.21 4.16
N PHE A 80 12.88 -0.20 5.31
CA PHE A 80 14.14 -0.90 5.51
C PHE A 80 13.99 -1.81 6.73
N GLY A 81 14.56 -3.00 6.64
CA GLY A 81 14.53 -3.97 7.73
C GLY A 81 15.75 -4.87 7.70
N VAL A 82 16.19 -5.30 8.87
CA VAL A 82 17.23 -6.31 9.04
C VAL A 82 16.68 -7.40 9.93
N ARG A 83 16.77 -8.64 9.48
CA ARG A 83 16.41 -9.83 10.25
C ARG A 83 17.70 -10.59 10.55
N TRP A 84 18.07 -10.68 11.82
CA TRP A 84 19.27 -11.39 12.26
C TRP A 84 18.88 -12.68 12.97
N ARG A 85 19.44 -13.81 12.53
CA ARG A 85 19.31 -15.10 13.22
C ARG A 85 20.51 -15.29 14.15
N PHE A 86 20.30 -15.16 15.45
CA PHE A 86 21.37 -15.32 16.45
C PHE A 86 21.73 -16.79 16.70
N PHE A 87 20.82 -17.71 16.35
CA PHE A 87 21.01 -19.14 16.47
C PHE A 87 20.51 -19.83 15.19
N THR A 88 21.25 -20.85 14.75
CA THR A 88 20.89 -21.76 13.66
C THR A 88 20.29 -23.03 14.23
#